data_AF-A0A9P9HWZ3-F1
#
_entry.id   AF-A0A9P9HWZ3-F1
#
_cell.length_a   1.000
_cell.length_b   1.000
_cell.length_c   1.000
_cell.angle_alpha   90.00
_cell.angle_beta   90.00
_cell.angle_gamma   90.00
#
_symmetry.space_group_name_H-M   'P 1'
#
loop_
_entity.id
_entity.type
_entity.pdbx_description
1 polymer ?
#
loop_
_entity_poly.entity_id
_entity_poly.type
_entity_poly.pdbx_seq_one_letter_code
_entity_poly.pdbx_strand_id
1 'polypeptide(L)'
;MHSYTLLTTLTLGTAASAYQLPQNLKSIYDNHKAGSCSNRLSDRFPEGARYCGDISGAIFLKGSNGNYDNMDIDCDGANNHAGACSSDPSGQSTTAFKDTVNHYGIPDLDANVHPYVVFGNDGASPSFDPQQHGIKPLSVMAVVCNSEVESLSQCISTISC
;
A
#
# COMPACT_ATOMS: atom_id res chain seq x y z
N MET A 1 60.72 -6.59 4.44
CA MET A 1 59.55 -6.48 5.33
C MET A 1 58.40 -5.95 4.50
N HIS A 2 57.48 -6.81 4.06
CA HIS A 2 56.33 -6.40 3.25
C HIS A 2 55.19 -6.03 4.21
N SER A 3 54.85 -4.74 4.26
CA SER A 3 53.76 -4.22 5.08
C SER A 3 52.45 -4.45 4.34
N TYR A 4 51.56 -5.28 4.90
CA TYR A 4 50.22 -5.49 4.36
C TYR A 4 49.28 -4.45 4.94
N THR A 5 48.86 -3.49 4.11
CA THR A 5 47.82 -2.52 4.47
C THR A 5 46.45 -3.19 4.37
N LEU A 6 45.83 -3.48 5.51
CA LEU A 6 44.43 -3.91 5.57
C LEU A 6 43.50 -2.72 5.26
N LEU A 7 42.83 -2.76 4.10
CA LEU A 7 41.69 -1.88 3.83
C LEU A 7 40.45 -2.43 4.55
N THR A 8 39.98 -1.73 5.59
CA THR A 8 38.68 -1.97 6.21
C THR A 8 37.62 -1.25 5.39
N THR A 9 36.81 -1.98 4.65
CA THR A 9 35.65 -1.45 3.93
C THR A 9 34.50 -1.27 4.93
N LEU A 10 34.19 -0.02 5.29
CA LEU A 10 33.00 0.31 6.09
C LEU A 10 31.78 0.23 5.17
N THR A 11 30.97 -0.82 5.29
CA THR A 11 29.66 -0.86 4.65
C THR A 11 28.72 0.06 5.42
N LEU A 12 28.44 1.25 4.88
CA LEU A 12 27.34 2.08 5.35
C LEU A 12 26.04 1.33 5.00
N GLY A 13 25.49 0.62 5.98
CA GLY A 13 24.13 0.09 5.89
C GLY A 13 23.17 1.28 5.74
N THR A 14 22.35 1.25 4.71
CA THR A 14 21.19 2.13 4.60
C THR A 14 20.31 1.89 5.82
N ALA A 15 20.25 2.85 6.73
CA ALA A 15 19.33 2.80 7.84
C ALA A 15 17.90 2.85 7.29
N ALA A 16 17.22 1.70 7.28
CA ALA A 16 15.78 1.66 7.16
C ALA A 16 15.23 2.49 8.34
N SER A 17 14.67 3.65 8.04
CA SER A 17 14.02 4.47 9.05
C SER A 17 12.61 3.94 9.22
N ALA A 18 12.46 2.92 10.07
CA ALA A 18 11.16 2.52 10.57
C ALA A 18 10.65 3.63 11.48
N TYR A 19 9.60 4.34 11.07
CA TYR A 19 8.99 5.33 11.95
C TYR A 19 8.09 4.59 12.93
N GLN A 20 8.33 4.76 14.23
CA GLN A 20 7.41 4.24 15.24
C GLN A 20 6.00 4.76 14.95
N LEU A 21 5.02 3.85 14.93
CA LEU A 21 3.62 4.24 14.76
C LEU A 21 3.26 5.30 15.80
N PRO A 22 2.74 6.46 15.37
CA PRO A 22 2.08 7.37 16.27
C PRO A 22 1.07 6.61 17.15
N GLN A 23 1.04 6.90 18.45
CA GLN A 23 0.28 6.12 19.43
C GLN A 23 -1.21 5.98 19.06
N ASN A 24 -1.78 7.00 18.42
CA ASN A 24 -3.15 6.96 17.89
C ASN A 24 -3.31 5.91 16.77
N LEU A 25 -2.39 5.87 15.81
CA LEU A 25 -2.41 4.88 14.72
C LEU A 25 -2.16 3.47 15.25
N LYS A 26 -1.21 3.31 16.20
CA LYS A 26 -0.98 2.02 16.85
C LYS A 26 -2.23 1.51 17.57
N SER A 27 -2.91 2.39 18.30
CA SER A 27 -4.14 2.03 19.02
C SER A 27 -5.26 1.64 18.05
N ILE A 28 -5.43 2.37 16.95
CA ILE A 28 -6.40 2.01 15.90
C ILE A 28 -6.05 0.64 15.30
N TYR A 29 -4.80 0.43 14.91
CA TYR A 29 -4.32 -0.83 14.36
C TYR A 29 -4.59 -1.99 15.33
N ASP A 30 -4.12 -1.90 16.58
CA ASP A 30 -4.24 -2.97 17.57
C ASP A 30 -5.72 -3.27 17.91
N ASN A 31 -6.57 -2.25 18.00
CA ASN A 31 -7.99 -2.41 18.35
C ASN A 31 -8.85 -3.01 17.24
N HIS A 32 -8.45 -2.85 15.98
CA HIS A 32 -9.24 -3.30 14.83
C HIS A 32 -8.55 -4.41 14.01
N LYS A 33 -7.32 -4.78 14.38
CA LYS A 33 -6.57 -5.88 13.74
C LYS A 33 -7.32 -7.19 13.80
N ALA A 34 -7.81 -7.60 14.96
CA ALA A 34 -8.63 -8.81 15.10
C ALA A 34 -10.13 -8.45 15.12
N GLY A 35 -10.98 -9.36 14.66
CA GLY A 35 -12.44 -9.23 14.77
C GLY A 35 -13.19 -9.23 13.44
N SER A 36 -14.45 -8.80 13.48
CA SER A 36 -15.36 -8.81 12.33
C SER A 36 -15.61 -7.42 11.76
N CYS A 37 -15.99 -7.37 10.49
CA CYS A 37 -16.48 -6.18 9.79
C CYS A 37 -17.97 -5.96 10.09
N SER A 38 -18.29 -5.03 10.98
CA SER A 38 -19.68 -4.78 11.40
C SER A 38 -20.38 -3.86 10.41
N ASN A 39 -19.74 -2.76 10.05
CA ASN A 39 -20.10 -1.83 8.99
C ASN A 39 -19.43 -2.26 7.68
N ARG A 40 -20.14 -3.07 6.90
CA ARG A 40 -19.67 -3.62 5.62
C ARG A 40 -19.94 -2.61 4.52
N LEU A 41 -18.89 -2.20 3.81
CA LEU A 41 -19.00 -1.27 2.69
C LEU A 41 -18.99 -1.99 1.33
N SER A 42 -18.56 -3.25 1.30
CA SER A 42 -18.63 -4.11 0.12
C SER A 42 -19.16 -5.49 0.47
N ASP A 43 -19.59 -6.21 -0.57
CA ASP A 43 -19.71 -7.66 -0.51
C ASP A 43 -18.34 -8.32 -0.34
N ARG A 44 -18.36 -9.64 -0.07
CA ARG A 44 -17.15 -10.42 0.13
C ARG A 44 -16.56 -10.82 -1.23
N PHE A 45 -15.27 -10.56 -1.41
CA PHE A 45 -14.50 -11.02 -2.58
C PHE A 45 -14.32 -12.54 -2.55
N PRO A 46 -14.00 -13.18 -3.69
CA PRO A 46 -13.76 -14.62 -3.76
C PRO A 46 -12.71 -15.12 -2.75
N GLU A 47 -11.62 -14.38 -2.58
CA GLU A 47 -10.56 -14.68 -1.59
C GLU A 47 -10.96 -14.32 -0.15
N GLY A 48 -12.13 -13.71 0.02
CA GLY A 48 -12.76 -13.52 1.32
C GLY A 48 -12.61 -12.14 1.95
N ALA A 49 -11.80 -11.28 1.33
CA ALA A 49 -11.65 -9.87 1.64
C ALA A 49 -13.00 -9.12 1.62
N ARG A 50 -13.06 -7.96 2.28
CA ARG A 50 -14.15 -6.98 2.15
C ARG A 50 -13.72 -5.61 2.68
N TYR A 51 -14.34 -4.55 2.16
CA TYR A 51 -14.18 -3.20 2.67
C TYR A 51 -15.05 -2.94 3.90
N CYS A 52 -14.48 -2.27 4.90
CA CYS A 52 -15.08 -2.02 6.20
C CYS A 52 -14.94 -0.56 6.63
N GLY A 53 -16.01 -0.03 7.22
CA GLY A 53 -16.07 1.34 7.74
C GLY A 53 -16.33 1.38 9.26
N ASP A 54 -15.78 0.43 10.01
CA ASP A 54 -15.98 0.36 11.47
C ASP A 54 -15.26 1.48 12.25
N ILE A 55 -14.33 2.18 11.59
CA ILE A 55 -13.58 3.30 12.15
C ILE A 55 -14.11 4.58 11.49
N SER A 56 -14.53 5.55 12.30
CA SER A 56 -14.99 6.84 11.77
C SER A 56 -13.87 7.54 11.00
N GLY A 57 -14.10 7.79 9.71
CA GLY A 57 -13.15 8.49 8.83
C GLY A 57 -12.05 7.61 8.24
N ALA A 58 -12.13 6.29 8.38
CA ALA A 58 -11.18 5.35 7.80
C ALA A 58 -11.91 4.17 7.12
N ILE A 59 -11.29 3.64 6.07
CA ILE A 59 -11.78 2.46 5.36
C ILE A 59 -10.62 1.46 5.26
N PHE A 60 -10.89 0.20 5.58
CA PHE A 60 -9.86 -0.85 5.58
C PHE A 60 -10.39 -2.16 4.99
N LEU A 61 -9.47 -3.00 4.51
CA LEU A 61 -9.79 -4.36 4.08
C LEU A 61 -9.73 -5.35 5.25
N LYS A 62 -10.71 -6.24 5.30
CA LYS A 62 -10.76 -7.35 6.26
C LYS A 62 -10.77 -8.69 5.54
N GLY A 63 -9.81 -9.54 5.87
CA GLY A 63 -9.71 -10.90 5.34
C GLY A 63 -10.66 -11.88 6.04
N SER A 64 -10.79 -13.08 5.47
CA SER A 64 -11.64 -14.15 6.01
C SER A 64 -11.28 -14.60 7.42
N ASN A 65 -10.02 -14.50 7.81
CA ASN A 65 -9.50 -14.90 9.12
C ASN A 65 -9.82 -13.88 10.24
N GLY A 66 -10.53 -12.79 9.92
CA GLY A 66 -10.82 -11.72 10.88
C GLY A 66 -9.59 -10.89 11.23
N ASN A 67 -8.48 -11.03 10.50
CA ASN A 67 -7.42 -10.05 10.45
C ASN A 67 -7.67 -9.06 9.32
N TYR A 68 -6.93 -7.97 9.33
CA TYR A 68 -6.81 -7.14 8.14
C TYR A 68 -6.28 -7.94 6.94
N ASP A 69 -6.66 -7.52 5.74
CA ASP A 69 -6.14 -8.10 4.50
C ASP A 69 -4.91 -7.36 3.95
N ASN A 70 -4.26 -7.94 2.94
CA ASN A 70 -3.18 -7.28 2.23
C ASN A 70 -3.71 -6.22 1.25
N MET A 71 -2.84 -5.26 0.98
CA MET A 71 -2.90 -4.39 -0.19
C MET A 71 -1.48 -4.32 -0.71
N ASP A 72 -1.36 -4.49 -2.02
CA ASP A 72 -0.08 -4.56 -2.67
C ASP A 72 0.20 -3.22 -3.36
N ILE A 73 1.49 -2.90 -3.50
CA ILE A 73 1.90 -1.80 -4.36
C ILE A 73 1.55 -2.18 -5.78
N ASP A 74 0.89 -1.27 -6.47
CA ASP A 74 0.52 -1.47 -7.86
C ASP A 74 1.73 -1.17 -8.76
N CYS A 75 1.94 -2.02 -9.76
CA CYS A 75 3.05 -1.95 -10.70
C CYS A 75 2.65 -1.36 -12.06
N ASP A 76 1.41 -0.92 -12.23
CA ASP A 76 0.92 -0.35 -13.47
C ASP A 76 1.62 0.99 -13.82
N GLY A 77 1.40 1.49 -15.03
CA GLY A 77 1.86 2.81 -15.45
C GLY A 77 3.27 2.85 -16.04
N ALA A 78 3.96 3.96 -15.80
CA ALA A 78 5.28 4.21 -16.38
C ALA A 78 6.34 3.28 -15.77
N ASN A 79 7.20 2.72 -16.62
CA ASN A 79 8.28 1.81 -16.22
C ASN A 79 7.80 0.58 -15.42
N ASN A 80 6.61 0.05 -15.74
CA ASN A 80 5.96 -1.10 -15.09
C ASN A 80 6.76 -2.43 -15.09
N HIS A 81 7.92 -2.49 -15.77
CA HIS A 81 8.83 -3.65 -15.77
C HIS A 81 10.23 -3.32 -15.24
N ALA A 82 10.39 -2.19 -14.56
CA ALA A 82 11.63 -1.82 -13.90
C ALA A 82 11.60 -2.15 -12.41
N GLY A 83 12.76 -2.08 -11.75
CA GLY A 83 12.88 -2.15 -10.30
C GLY A 83 12.18 -3.37 -9.67
N ALA A 84 11.41 -3.11 -8.61
CA ALA A 84 10.66 -4.13 -7.88
C ALA A 84 9.52 -4.74 -8.72
N CYS A 85 9.06 -4.04 -9.76
CA CYS A 85 8.00 -4.49 -10.67
C CYS A 85 8.53 -5.33 -11.85
N SER A 86 9.85 -5.51 -11.97
CA SER A 86 10.47 -6.20 -13.12
C SER A 86 10.02 -7.65 -13.33
N SER A 87 9.59 -8.33 -12.27
CA SER A 87 9.09 -9.70 -12.33
C SER A 87 7.57 -9.81 -12.30
N ASP A 88 6.83 -8.71 -12.32
CA ASP A 88 5.38 -8.73 -12.33
C ASP A 88 4.85 -8.90 -13.77
N PRO A 89 4.23 -10.05 -14.10
CA PRO A 89 3.67 -10.28 -15.43
C PRO A 89 2.29 -9.65 -15.63
N SER A 90 1.66 -9.15 -14.56
CA SER A 90 0.29 -8.63 -14.57
C SER A 90 0.20 -7.11 -14.76
N GLY A 91 1.32 -6.40 -14.60
CA GLY A 91 1.37 -4.95 -14.72
C GLY A 91 0.92 -4.42 -16.09
N GLN A 92 0.09 -3.39 -16.07
CA GLN A 92 -0.45 -2.70 -17.24
C GLN A 92 0.38 -1.45 -17.55
N SER A 93 0.47 -1.08 -18.83
CA SER A 93 1.28 0.07 -19.28
C SER A 93 0.72 1.45 -18.91
N THR A 94 -0.42 1.51 -18.23
CA THR A 94 -1.12 2.76 -17.90
C THR A 94 -1.81 2.64 -16.55
N THR A 95 -1.79 3.70 -15.75
CA THR A 95 -2.59 3.72 -14.51
C THR A 95 -4.02 4.18 -14.76
N ALA A 96 -4.92 3.84 -13.83
CA ALA A 96 -6.26 4.44 -13.77
C ALA A 96 -6.22 5.96 -13.49
N PHE A 97 -5.10 6.49 -13.02
CA PHE A 97 -4.93 7.90 -12.67
C PHE A 97 -4.30 8.73 -13.78
N LYS A 98 -3.90 8.12 -14.91
CA LYS A 98 -3.17 8.77 -16.00
C LYS A 98 -3.75 10.12 -16.38
N ASP A 99 -5.05 10.18 -16.65
CA ASP A 99 -5.72 11.43 -17.05
C ASP A 99 -5.71 12.46 -15.91
N THR A 100 -5.85 12.01 -14.65
CA THR A 100 -5.81 12.88 -13.48
C THR A 100 -4.41 13.49 -13.29
N VAL A 101 -3.35 12.69 -13.38
CA VAL A 101 -1.97 13.15 -13.14
C VAL A 101 -1.44 14.00 -14.30
N ASN A 102 -1.96 13.79 -15.51
CA ASN A 102 -1.63 14.60 -16.68
C ASN A 102 -1.98 16.08 -16.49
N HIS A 103 -3.06 16.39 -15.77
CA HIS A 103 -3.40 17.77 -15.40
C HIS A 103 -2.34 18.47 -14.54
N TYR A 104 -1.45 17.71 -13.90
CA TYR A 104 -0.31 18.21 -13.12
C TYR A 104 1.02 18.16 -13.89
N GLY A 105 0.99 17.85 -15.19
CA GLY A 105 2.19 17.72 -16.03
C GLY A 105 2.94 16.40 -15.84
N ILE A 106 2.30 15.41 -15.21
CA ILE A 106 2.85 14.06 -15.02
C ILE A 106 2.22 13.15 -16.07
N PRO A 107 2.98 12.58 -17.03
CA PRO A 107 2.40 11.77 -18.10
C PRO A 107 1.65 10.53 -17.61
N ASP A 108 2.19 9.87 -16.59
CA ASP A 108 1.58 8.78 -15.83
C ASP A 108 2.37 8.58 -14.52
N LEU A 109 1.82 7.84 -13.55
CA LEU A 109 2.56 7.47 -12.35
C LEU A 109 3.62 6.41 -12.66
N ASP A 110 4.74 6.49 -11.95
CA ASP A 110 5.83 5.51 -11.98
C ASP A 110 6.01 4.95 -10.57
N ALA A 111 5.65 3.67 -10.37
CA ALA A 111 5.74 2.99 -9.09
C ALA A 111 7.18 2.87 -8.55
N ASN A 112 8.19 3.00 -9.43
CA ASN A 112 9.60 3.01 -9.05
C ASN A 112 10.04 4.36 -8.46
N VAL A 113 9.24 5.42 -8.65
CA VAL A 113 9.51 6.77 -8.11
C VAL A 113 8.58 7.06 -6.93
N HIS A 114 7.27 6.86 -7.12
CA HIS A 114 6.26 7.04 -6.09
C HIS A 114 5.45 5.76 -6.01
N PRO A 115 5.68 4.90 -5.01
CA PRO A 115 4.82 3.74 -4.84
C PRO A 115 3.39 4.19 -4.52
N TYR A 116 2.41 3.48 -5.06
CA TYR A 116 1.00 3.73 -4.81
C TYR A 116 0.26 2.40 -4.76
N VAL A 117 -0.95 2.43 -4.19
CA VAL A 117 -1.83 1.27 -4.10
C VAL A 117 -3.11 1.58 -4.86
N VAL A 118 -3.68 0.58 -5.53
CA VAL A 118 -5.04 0.69 -6.04
C VAL A 118 -6.00 0.31 -4.92
N PHE A 119 -6.86 1.25 -4.56
CA PHE A 119 -7.88 1.09 -3.54
C PHE A 119 -9.25 1.18 -4.20
N GLY A 120 -10.05 0.14 -4.04
CA GLY A 120 -11.29 -0.04 -4.80
C GLY A 120 -11.09 -0.84 -6.07
N ASN A 121 -12.21 -1.28 -6.64
CA ASN A 121 -12.23 -2.18 -7.78
C ASN A 121 -13.51 -1.94 -8.61
N ASP A 122 -13.83 -0.67 -8.82
CA ASP A 122 -15.02 -0.27 -9.54
C ASP A 122 -15.09 -0.92 -10.94
N GLY A 123 -16.30 -1.28 -11.36
CA GLY A 123 -16.55 -2.02 -12.60
C GLY A 123 -16.32 -3.54 -12.53
N ALA A 124 -15.91 -4.10 -11.39
CA ALA A 124 -15.83 -5.55 -11.15
C ALA A 124 -16.97 -6.08 -10.28
N SER A 125 -17.01 -7.39 -10.02
CA SER A 125 -18.02 -8.03 -9.16
C SER A 125 -17.35 -8.90 -8.09
N PRO A 126 -17.50 -8.58 -6.79
CA PRO A 126 -18.23 -7.43 -6.25
C PRO A 126 -17.53 -6.10 -6.56
N SER A 127 -18.27 -5.00 -6.72
CA SER A 127 -17.70 -3.66 -6.98
C SER A 127 -17.54 -2.86 -5.70
N PHE A 128 -16.49 -2.05 -5.60
CA PHE A 128 -16.34 -1.03 -4.57
C PHE A 128 -15.69 0.23 -5.14
N ASP A 129 -16.40 1.36 -5.04
CA ASP A 129 -15.92 2.70 -5.39
C ASP A 129 -15.68 3.53 -4.12
N PRO A 130 -14.41 3.75 -3.72
CA PRO A 130 -14.08 4.54 -2.54
C PRO A 130 -14.56 6.00 -2.61
N GLN A 131 -14.76 6.54 -3.81
CA GLN A 131 -15.19 7.93 -3.99
C GLN A 131 -16.60 8.17 -3.47
N GLN A 132 -17.46 7.14 -3.49
CA GLN A 132 -18.79 7.18 -2.87
C GLN A 132 -18.74 7.28 -1.34
N HIS A 133 -17.56 7.02 -0.75
CA HIS A 133 -17.29 7.14 0.67
C HIS A 133 -16.38 8.33 1.01
N GLY A 134 -16.18 9.25 0.06
CA GLY A 134 -15.44 10.50 0.28
C GLY A 134 -13.91 10.39 0.15
N ILE A 135 -13.39 9.23 -0.24
CA ILE A 135 -11.97 9.06 -0.54
C ILE A 135 -11.67 9.69 -1.89
N LYS A 136 -10.70 10.60 -1.95
CA LYS A 136 -10.31 11.28 -3.19
C LYS A 136 -9.15 10.53 -3.87
N PRO A 137 -9.09 10.47 -5.21
CA PRO A 137 -7.92 9.98 -5.92
C PRO A 137 -6.64 10.68 -5.44
N LEU A 138 -5.53 9.94 -5.41
CA LEU A 138 -4.21 10.42 -4.98
C LEU A 138 -4.16 10.90 -3.51
N SER A 139 -5.09 10.44 -2.67
CA SER A 139 -4.99 10.59 -1.21
C SER A 139 -3.81 9.78 -0.65
N VAL A 140 -3.29 10.20 0.50
CA VAL A 140 -2.22 9.47 1.18
C VAL A 140 -2.78 8.23 1.86
N MET A 141 -2.13 7.09 1.60
CA MET A 141 -2.40 5.83 2.28
C MET A 141 -1.36 5.61 3.38
N ALA A 142 -1.79 5.36 4.62
CA ALA A 142 -0.87 4.87 5.64
C ALA A 142 -0.87 3.35 5.65
N VAL A 143 0.32 2.77 5.45
CA VAL A 143 0.58 1.33 5.43
C VAL A 143 1.36 0.97 6.69
N VAL A 144 0.90 -0.06 7.41
CA VAL A 144 1.37 -0.38 8.76
C VAL A 144 1.90 -1.81 8.83
N CYS A 145 3.23 -1.96 8.87
CA CYS A 145 3.90 -3.25 8.97
C CYS A 145 4.58 -3.41 10.33
N ASN A 146 4.45 -4.58 10.97
CA ASN A 146 5.19 -4.93 12.19
C ASN A 146 5.11 -3.91 13.36
N SER A 147 4.03 -3.13 13.46
CA SER A 147 3.87 -2.02 14.44
C SER A 147 4.70 -0.76 14.13
N GLU A 148 5.11 -0.57 12.87
CA GLU A 148 5.87 0.57 12.38
C GLU A 148 5.18 1.14 11.12
N VAL A 149 5.33 2.45 10.89
CA VAL A 149 4.99 3.08 9.60
C VAL A 149 6.22 2.96 8.73
N GLU A 150 6.08 2.22 7.64
CA GLU A 150 7.16 2.03 6.69
C GLU A 150 6.92 2.84 5.42
N SER A 151 8.02 3.28 4.81
CA SER A 151 8.01 3.63 3.39
C SER A 151 7.47 2.43 2.61
N LEU A 152 6.52 2.67 1.71
CA LEU A 152 5.81 1.65 0.92
C LEU A 152 6.75 0.55 0.39
N SER A 153 7.97 0.90 -0.04
CA SER A 153 9.00 -0.02 -0.52
C SER A 153 9.42 -1.17 0.42
N GLN A 154 9.02 -1.17 1.70
CA GLN A 154 9.36 -2.22 2.68
C GLN A 154 8.15 -3.01 3.20
N CYS A 155 6.94 -2.66 2.79
CA CYS A 155 5.72 -3.35 3.20
C CYS A 155 5.25 -4.34 2.13
N ILE A 156 5.62 -5.61 2.26
CA ILE A 156 5.12 -6.70 1.39
C ILE A 156 3.65 -7.08 1.70
N SER A 157 2.99 -6.47 2.67
CA SER A 157 1.54 -6.58 2.87
C SER A 157 1.09 -5.51 3.87
N THR A 158 0.11 -4.63 3.60
CA THR A 158 -0.91 -4.16 4.59
C THR A 158 -1.87 -3.04 4.14
N ILE A 159 -3.11 -3.11 4.67
CA ILE A 159 -3.98 -2.08 5.31
C ILE A 159 -3.84 -0.60 4.93
N SER A 160 -4.96 -0.02 4.50
CA SER A 160 -5.29 1.41 4.45
C SER A 160 -5.65 2.01 5.81
N CYS A 161 -5.20 3.23 6.08
CA CYS A 161 -5.89 4.17 7.00
C CYS A 161 -6.89 5.02 6.21
#